data_AF-A0A3L7R8A9-F1
#
_entry.id   AF-A0A3L7R8A9-F1
#
_cell.length_a   1.000
_cell.length_b   1.000
_cell.length_c   1.000
_cell.angle_alpha   90.00
_cell.angle_beta   90.00
_cell.angle_gamma   90.00
#
_symmetry.space_group_name_H-M   'P 1'
#
loop_
_entity.id
_entity.type
_entity.pdbx_description
1 polymer ?
#
loop_
_entity_poly.entity_id
_entity_poly.type
_entity_poly.pdbx_seq_one_letter_code
_entity_poly.pdbx_strand_id
1 'polypeptide(L)'
;MLIDALLFAMLATNSSTSKVDVSKSNIAETTQCVWVHLSDKVIPAGGVRPEHTPLTERALARRKLRRGDAGIVDARDLPIDGARITALIAAGAEIRTQSRWLNAVAVAATAREVRAIARLPFVRAVHPMHATRSDLPRNESPLGGEGGVAATDYGLSRDQLVQIGVPAMHARGFRGAGVLIGILDTGFNRIHDAFHSVDHPLDVIAEWDFISNDNNTGIEAGDDSEQHKHGTWILGTLAAYIPGALVGSAYEAQFVLAKTEVVPTETAIEEDYYVAGLEFVEAQGADLATSSLGYIDWYTPEQLDGLTAVTTRAVNIATANGMICLTAAGNSGHDEDSATNHMLAPADALQGISCGAANADESIAGFSSDGPSADGRIKPEVLARGVAVATINSTNATTFAALSGTSLSTPLIAGATALVLQARPEFTVTSMRSALFTTASDMLANGTHDPLFVRGFGMISAMRAAQTNRAIADINLDGIVDAADLTQLLGAWGPCSELDIAHNSCAGDLNGDGLVSAADLAVMLDAWGI
;
A
#
# COMPACT_ATOMS: atom_id res chain seq x y z
N MET A 1 -34.95 19.06 53.06
CA MET A 1 -34.55 20.16 52.17
C MET A 1 -33.90 19.50 50.96
N LEU A 2 -34.52 19.52 49.77
CA LEU A 2 -34.63 20.68 48.86
C LEU A 2 -33.23 21.08 48.34
N ILE A 3 -32.88 20.93 47.05
CA ILE A 3 -33.72 20.77 45.83
C ILE A 3 -33.16 19.70 44.88
N ASP A 4 -33.89 18.58 44.74
CA ASP A 4 -33.85 17.65 43.60
C ASP A 4 -35.16 17.81 42.80
N ALA A 5 -35.33 18.95 42.11
CA ALA A 5 -36.60 19.28 41.47
C ALA A 5 -36.43 20.14 40.21
N LEU A 6 -35.81 19.58 39.17
CA LEU A 6 -35.81 20.17 37.82
C LEU A 6 -35.78 19.17 36.64
N LEU A 7 -35.90 17.87 36.89
CA LEU A 7 -35.90 16.82 35.85
C LEU A 7 -37.18 15.96 35.83
N PHE A 8 -38.29 16.45 36.41
CA PHE A 8 -39.54 15.68 36.54
C PHE A 8 -40.80 16.51 36.21
N ALA A 9 -40.80 17.17 35.05
CA ALA A 9 -41.91 18.04 34.61
C ALA A 9 -42.15 18.11 33.07
N MET A 10 -41.95 17.01 32.33
CA MET A 10 -42.41 16.90 30.92
C MET A 10 -43.03 15.53 30.57
N LEU A 11 -43.59 14.82 31.55
CA LEU A 11 -44.25 13.52 31.38
C LEU A 11 -45.62 13.45 32.08
N ALA A 12 -46.57 14.35 31.75
CA ALA A 12 -47.95 14.25 32.27
C ALA A 12 -49.05 15.06 31.53
N THR A 13 -49.08 15.15 30.19
CA THR A 13 -50.29 15.64 29.47
C THR A 13 -50.45 15.07 28.05
N ASN A 14 -50.96 13.85 27.93
CA ASN A 14 -51.96 13.48 26.91
C ASN A 14 -52.46 12.04 27.11
N SER A 15 -53.56 11.90 27.84
CA SER A 15 -54.35 10.68 27.84
C SER A 15 -55.31 10.70 26.64
N SER A 16 -54.90 10.12 25.50
CA SER A 16 -55.83 9.72 24.45
C SER A 16 -55.78 8.21 24.28
N THR A 17 -56.92 7.57 24.56
CA THR A 17 -57.08 6.11 24.49
C THR A 17 -57.24 5.67 23.04
N SER A 18 -56.14 5.25 22.40
CA SER A 18 -56.21 4.40 21.21
C SER A 18 -55.80 2.98 21.57
N LYS A 19 -56.69 2.02 21.27
CA LYS A 19 -56.35 0.60 21.31
C LYS A 19 -55.47 0.31 20.10
N VAL A 20 -54.15 0.24 20.30
CA VAL A 20 -53.27 -0.32 19.27
C VAL A 20 -53.50 -1.83 19.25
N ASP A 21 -54.03 -2.29 18.13
CA ASP A 21 -54.33 -3.69 17.86
C ASP A 21 -53.02 -4.49 17.78
N VAL A 22 -52.87 -5.53 18.60
CA VAL A 22 -51.65 -6.37 18.64
C VAL A 22 -51.70 -7.38 17.49
N SER A 23 -51.67 -6.84 16.27
CA SER A 23 -51.62 -7.59 15.02
C SER A 23 -50.19 -7.60 14.47
N LYS A 24 -49.46 -8.67 14.80
CA LYS A 24 -48.22 -9.16 14.15
C LYS A 24 -47.42 -8.12 13.34
N SER A 25 -46.74 -7.20 14.02
CA SER A 25 -45.58 -6.54 13.42
C SER A 25 -44.42 -7.54 13.35
N ASN A 26 -44.24 -8.16 12.18
CA ASN A 26 -42.95 -8.77 11.82
C ASN A 26 -41.94 -7.62 11.66
N ILE A 27 -41.34 -7.19 12.76
CA ILE A 27 -40.10 -6.43 12.72
C ILE A 27 -39.08 -7.41 12.14
N ALA A 28 -38.61 -7.17 10.91
CA ALA A 28 -37.48 -7.90 10.38
C ALA A 28 -36.29 -7.67 11.33
N GLU A 29 -35.72 -8.74 11.89
CA GLU A 29 -34.54 -8.60 12.75
C GLU A 29 -33.42 -8.00 11.90
N THR A 30 -32.93 -6.81 12.26
CA THR A 30 -31.84 -6.16 11.52
C THR A 30 -30.60 -7.05 11.53
N THR A 31 -30.10 -7.37 10.34
CA THR A 31 -28.85 -8.09 10.14
C THR A 31 -27.68 -7.20 10.55
N GLN A 32 -26.73 -7.74 11.31
CA GLN A 32 -25.49 -7.07 11.70
C GLN A 32 -24.30 -7.85 11.13
N CYS A 33 -23.20 -7.15 10.83
CA CYS A 33 -21.98 -7.78 10.35
C CYS A 33 -21.04 -8.05 11.53
N VAL A 34 -20.45 -9.25 11.58
CA VAL A 34 -19.57 -9.70 12.68
C VAL A 34 -18.40 -10.53 12.17
N TRP A 35 -17.24 -10.41 12.83
CA TRP A 35 -16.13 -11.34 12.68
C TRP A 35 -16.30 -12.52 13.63
N VAL A 36 -16.42 -13.72 13.06
CA VAL A 36 -16.48 -14.98 13.80
C VAL A 36 -15.09 -15.59 13.87
N HIS A 37 -14.39 -15.39 14.98
CA HIS A 37 -13.06 -15.97 15.21
C HIS A 37 -13.18 -17.42 15.62
N LEU A 38 -12.42 -18.29 14.95
CA LEU A 38 -12.49 -19.73 15.14
C LEU A 38 -11.42 -20.20 16.14
N SER A 39 -11.68 -21.36 16.74
CA SER A 39 -10.66 -22.16 17.41
C SER A 39 -9.55 -22.55 16.42
N ASP A 40 -8.39 -22.92 16.94
CA ASP A 40 -7.21 -23.22 16.14
C ASP A 40 -7.49 -24.25 15.03
N LYS A 41 -6.76 -24.13 13.91
CA LYS A 41 -6.88 -25.04 12.77
C LYS A 41 -6.24 -26.39 13.13
N VAL A 42 -6.82 -27.47 12.60
CA VAL A 42 -6.24 -28.81 12.76
C VAL A 42 -4.97 -28.89 11.92
N ILE A 43 -3.83 -29.09 12.55
CA ILE A 43 -2.54 -29.24 11.85
C ILE A 43 -2.44 -30.67 11.29
N PRO A 44 -2.15 -30.85 9.99
CA PRO A 44 -1.95 -32.17 9.40
C PRO A 44 -0.82 -32.97 10.10
N ALA A 45 -0.92 -34.30 10.06
CA ALA A 45 0.11 -35.18 10.57
C ALA A 45 1.43 -34.96 9.81
N GLY A 46 2.50 -34.60 10.53
CA GLY A 46 3.77 -34.20 9.93
C GLY A 46 3.90 -32.70 9.61
N GLY A 47 2.99 -31.86 10.10
CA GLY A 47 3.08 -30.40 10.04
C GLY A 47 2.36 -29.76 8.85
N VAL A 48 2.42 -28.43 8.77
CA VAL A 48 1.98 -27.69 7.58
C VAL A 48 3.02 -27.85 6.49
N ARG A 49 2.56 -27.97 5.24
CA ARG A 49 3.39 -28.16 4.05
C ARG A 49 2.80 -27.37 2.89
N PRO A 50 3.59 -26.98 1.87
CA PRO A 50 3.11 -26.16 0.77
C PRO A 50 1.87 -26.71 0.07
N GLU A 51 1.78 -28.03 -0.12
CA GLU A 51 0.65 -28.73 -0.73
C GLU A 51 -0.68 -28.61 0.04
N HIS A 52 -0.66 -28.06 1.27
CA HIS A 52 -1.85 -27.79 2.10
C HIS A 52 -2.30 -26.32 2.04
N THR A 53 -1.68 -25.47 1.21
CA THR A 53 -1.85 -24.01 1.22
C THR A 53 -2.19 -23.48 -0.18
N PRO A 54 -2.82 -22.30 -0.32
CA PRO A 54 -3.13 -21.70 -1.63
C PRO A 54 -1.93 -20.98 -2.28
N LEU A 55 -0.72 -21.14 -1.75
CA LEU A 55 0.45 -20.36 -2.16
C LEU A 55 1.04 -20.87 -3.49
N THR A 56 1.29 -19.97 -4.44
CA THR A 56 1.99 -20.29 -5.68
C THR A 56 3.45 -20.67 -5.44
N GLU A 57 4.09 -21.31 -6.43
CA GLU A 57 5.53 -21.55 -6.40
C GLU A 57 6.34 -20.25 -6.27
N ARG A 58 5.85 -19.14 -6.84
CA ARG A 58 6.44 -17.81 -6.68
C ARG A 58 6.36 -17.32 -5.23
N ALA A 59 5.20 -17.43 -4.58
CA ALA A 59 5.07 -17.06 -3.16
C ALA A 59 6.01 -17.89 -2.26
N LEU A 60 6.14 -19.18 -2.54
CA LEU A 60 7.07 -20.07 -1.82
C LEU A 60 8.54 -19.70 -2.09
N ALA A 61 8.89 -19.28 -3.32
CA ALA A 61 10.23 -18.80 -3.67
C ALA A 61 10.56 -17.47 -2.97
N ARG A 62 9.65 -16.48 -3.00
CA ARG A 62 9.78 -15.21 -2.27
C ARG A 62 9.97 -15.46 -0.77
N ARG A 63 9.16 -16.34 -0.17
CA ARG A 63 9.27 -16.70 1.25
C ARG A 63 10.60 -17.37 1.59
N LYS A 64 11.14 -18.27 0.75
CA LYS A 64 12.48 -18.86 0.96
C LYS A 64 13.59 -17.81 1.05
N LEU A 65 13.42 -16.67 0.37
CA LEU A 65 14.42 -15.59 0.31
C LEU A 65 14.23 -14.54 1.41
N ARG A 66 12.98 -14.16 1.74
CA ARG A 66 12.68 -12.93 2.52
C ARG A 66 11.81 -13.13 3.77
N ARG A 67 11.26 -14.32 4.02
CA ARG A 67 10.39 -14.56 5.17
C ARG A 67 11.20 -14.49 6.48
N GLY A 68 10.72 -13.72 7.45
CA GLY A 68 11.37 -13.57 8.76
C GLY A 68 11.02 -14.69 9.75
N ASP A 69 9.81 -15.25 9.64
CA ASP A 69 9.37 -16.36 10.49
C ASP A 69 10.00 -17.70 10.08
N ALA A 70 10.16 -18.61 11.05
CA ALA A 70 10.73 -19.94 10.80
C ALA A 70 9.87 -20.79 9.85
N GLY A 71 10.51 -21.38 8.84
CA GLY A 71 9.86 -22.20 7.81
C GLY A 71 9.20 -21.38 6.70
N ILE A 72 8.73 -22.04 5.65
CA ILE A 72 8.11 -21.37 4.48
C ILE A 72 6.57 -21.32 4.54
N VAL A 73 5.96 -22.12 5.42
CA VAL A 73 4.51 -22.18 5.64
C VAL A 73 4.22 -22.46 7.12
N ASP A 74 3.08 -21.96 7.62
CA ASP A 74 2.58 -22.24 8.97
C ASP A 74 1.05 -22.36 9.05
N ALA A 75 0.50 -22.51 10.26
CA ALA A 75 -0.93 -22.70 10.50
C ALA A 75 -1.82 -21.58 9.93
N ARG A 76 -1.33 -20.35 9.80
CA ARG A 76 -2.02 -19.24 9.14
C ARG A 76 -2.27 -19.54 7.66
N ASP A 77 -1.41 -20.29 6.99
CA ASP A 77 -1.51 -20.58 5.56
C ASP A 77 -2.52 -21.66 5.19
N LEU A 78 -2.94 -22.50 6.14
CA LEU A 78 -4.00 -23.49 5.93
C LEU A 78 -5.35 -22.79 5.64
N PRO A 79 -6.19 -23.31 4.73
CA PRO A 79 -7.56 -22.80 4.55
C PRO A 79 -8.41 -23.00 5.82
N ILE A 80 -9.53 -22.28 5.90
CA ILE A 80 -10.55 -22.58 6.91
C ILE A 80 -11.26 -23.89 6.52
N ASP A 81 -11.48 -24.75 7.50
CA ASP A 81 -12.19 -26.02 7.32
C ASP A 81 -13.64 -25.79 6.81
N GLY A 82 -13.95 -26.31 5.62
CA GLY A 82 -15.26 -26.19 4.99
C GLY A 82 -16.42 -26.76 5.82
N ALA A 83 -16.17 -27.70 6.74
CA ALA A 83 -17.17 -28.15 7.69
C ALA A 83 -17.59 -27.05 8.67
N ARG A 84 -16.64 -26.18 9.08
CA ARG A 84 -16.91 -25.01 9.93
C ARG A 84 -17.73 -23.96 9.17
N ILE A 85 -17.38 -23.69 7.92
CA ILE A 85 -18.15 -22.78 7.04
C ILE A 85 -19.58 -23.28 6.85
N THR A 86 -19.75 -24.56 6.54
CA THR A 86 -21.07 -25.21 6.39
C THR A 86 -21.91 -25.07 7.67
N ALA A 87 -21.29 -25.23 8.84
CA ALA A 87 -21.96 -25.08 10.13
C ALA A 87 -22.32 -23.63 10.49
N LEU A 88 -21.56 -22.63 10.02
CA LEU A 88 -21.92 -21.21 10.13
C LEU A 88 -23.15 -20.90 9.28
N ILE A 89 -23.17 -21.33 8.02
CA ILE A 89 -24.31 -21.18 7.11
C ILE A 89 -25.56 -21.86 7.69
N ALA A 90 -25.41 -23.08 8.23
CA ALA A 90 -26.51 -23.80 8.88
C ALA A 90 -27.02 -23.11 10.17
N ALA A 91 -26.23 -22.22 10.79
CA ALA A 91 -26.64 -21.37 11.92
C ALA A 91 -27.30 -20.05 11.48
N GLY A 92 -27.46 -19.82 10.16
CA GLY A 92 -28.07 -18.64 9.55
C GLY A 92 -27.09 -17.57 9.07
N ALA A 93 -25.78 -17.84 9.08
CA ALA A 93 -24.79 -16.89 8.59
C ALA A 93 -24.80 -16.75 7.06
N GLU A 94 -24.90 -15.53 6.57
CA GLU A 94 -24.47 -15.16 5.22
C GLU A 94 -22.96 -14.88 5.24
N ILE A 95 -22.17 -15.66 4.50
CA ILE A 95 -20.71 -15.51 4.47
C ILE A 95 -20.34 -14.36 3.55
N ARG A 96 -19.62 -13.36 4.08
CA ARG A 96 -19.13 -12.20 3.32
C ARG A 96 -17.72 -12.49 2.78
N THR A 97 -16.79 -12.84 3.68
CA THR A 97 -15.44 -13.27 3.31
C THR A 97 -14.80 -14.13 4.42
N GLN A 98 -13.64 -14.69 4.14
CA GLN A 98 -12.89 -15.60 4.99
C GLN A 98 -11.42 -15.16 5.04
N SER A 99 -10.81 -15.14 6.22
CA SER A 99 -9.38 -14.85 6.38
C SER A 99 -8.64 -16.06 6.94
N ARG A 100 -7.69 -16.60 6.16
CA ARG A 100 -6.79 -17.66 6.62
C ARG A 100 -5.84 -17.13 7.70
N TRP A 101 -5.38 -15.89 7.59
CA TRP A 101 -4.46 -15.27 8.52
C TRP A 101 -5.07 -14.95 9.89
N LEU A 102 -6.29 -14.41 9.92
CA LEU A 102 -7.02 -14.08 11.15
C LEU A 102 -7.74 -15.30 11.76
N ASN A 103 -7.79 -16.43 11.04
CA ASN A 103 -8.55 -17.65 11.37
C ASN A 103 -10.00 -17.33 11.72
N ALA A 104 -10.64 -16.53 10.86
CA ALA A 104 -11.93 -15.92 11.12
C ALA A 104 -12.78 -15.84 9.86
N VAL A 105 -14.09 -15.67 10.04
CA VAL A 105 -15.06 -15.55 8.96
C VAL A 105 -15.90 -14.31 9.18
N ALA A 106 -15.96 -13.41 8.20
CA ALA A 106 -16.81 -12.24 8.18
C ALA A 106 -18.21 -12.68 7.73
N VAL A 107 -19.24 -12.41 8.54
CA VAL A 107 -20.62 -12.83 8.24
C VAL A 107 -21.63 -11.73 8.50
N ALA A 108 -22.69 -11.71 7.70
CA ALA A 108 -23.92 -11.00 8.02
C ALA A 108 -24.90 -12.00 8.69
N ALA A 109 -25.46 -11.62 9.84
CA ALA A 109 -26.39 -12.46 10.61
C ALA A 109 -27.29 -11.61 11.50
N THR A 110 -28.54 -12.02 11.78
CA THR A 110 -29.37 -11.31 12.75
C THR A 110 -28.81 -11.47 14.18
N ALA A 111 -29.25 -10.62 15.11
CA ALA A 111 -28.88 -10.75 16.52
C ALA A 111 -29.21 -12.13 17.12
N ARG A 112 -30.21 -12.85 16.59
CA ARG A 112 -30.55 -14.23 16.99
C ARG A 112 -29.59 -15.25 16.40
N GLU A 113 -29.21 -15.10 15.13
CA GLU A 113 -28.26 -15.97 14.44
C GLU A 113 -26.85 -15.81 14.99
N VAL A 114 -26.41 -14.58 15.31
CA VAL A 114 -25.16 -14.33 16.05
C VAL A 114 -25.11 -15.08 17.38
N ARG A 115 -26.22 -15.16 18.12
CA ARG A 115 -26.32 -15.97 19.36
C ARG A 115 -26.31 -17.49 19.12
N ALA A 116 -26.67 -17.95 17.92
CA ALA A 116 -26.55 -19.36 17.53
C ALA A 116 -25.12 -19.69 17.11
N ILE A 117 -24.52 -18.84 16.27
CA ILE A 117 -23.12 -18.89 15.83
C ILE A 117 -22.17 -18.94 17.03
N ALA A 118 -22.34 -18.03 18.00
CA ALA A 118 -21.52 -17.97 19.22
C ALA A 118 -21.62 -19.22 20.14
N ARG A 119 -22.50 -20.17 19.84
CA ARG A 119 -22.63 -21.46 20.57
C ARG A 119 -22.02 -22.64 19.81
N LEU A 120 -21.54 -22.44 18.58
CA LEU A 120 -20.85 -23.49 17.83
C LEU A 120 -19.52 -23.84 18.53
N PRO A 121 -19.17 -25.12 18.68
CA PRO A 121 -18.07 -25.56 19.55
C PRO A 121 -16.67 -25.13 19.07
N PHE A 122 -16.56 -24.69 17.81
CA PHE A 122 -15.34 -24.18 17.20
C PHE A 122 -15.28 -22.64 17.11
N VAL A 123 -16.28 -21.91 17.64
CA VAL A 123 -16.27 -20.45 17.66
C VAL A 123 -15.66 -19.99 18.98
N ARG A 124 -14.57 -19.22 18.89
CA ARG A 124 -13.82 -18.70 20.03
C ARG A 124 -14.37 -17.36 20.50
N ALA A 125 -14.69 -16.47 19.57
CA ALA A 125 -15.23 -15.15 19.82
C ALA A 125 -16.05 -14.67 18.62
N VAL A 126 -16.97 -13.74 18.87
CA VAL A 126 -17.67 -13.00 17.83
C VAL A 126 -17.51 -11.52 18.15
N HIS A 127 -16.91 -10.76 17.23
CA HIS A 127 -16.69 -9.33 17.37
C HIS A 127 -17.63 -8.57 16.42
N PRO A 128 -18.40 -7.59 16.92
CA PRO A 128 -19.24 -6.76 16.06
C PRO A 128 -18.37 -5.85 15.17
N MET A 129 -18.80 -5.66 13.93
CA MET A 129 -18.27 -4.61 13.05
C MET A 129 -19.04 -3.31 13.30
N HIS A 130 -18.34 -2.18 13.25
CA HIS A 130 -18.96 -0.86 13.33
C HIS A 130 -19.52 -0.44 11.96
N ALA A 131 -20.50 0.46 11.94
CA ALA A 131 -21.21 0.82 10.71
C ALA A 131 -21.13 2.33 10.42
N THR A 132 -20.64 2.65 9.21
CA THR A 132 -20.69 3.94 8.48
C THR A 132 -19.97 5.16 9.06
N ARG A 133 -19.32 5.92 8.17
CA ARG A 133 -18.75 7.27 8.38
C ARG A 133 -19.31 8.24 7.31
N SER A 134 -18.71 9.43 7.22
CA SER A 134 -19.14 10.59 6.43
C SER A 134 -17.99 11.13 5.58
N ASP A 135 -18.31 11.43 4.33
CA ASP A 135 -17.44 11.78 3.20
C ASP A 135 -16.31 12.78 3.50
N LEU A 136 -15.16 12.58 2.84
CA LEU A 136 -14.12 13.59 2.63
C LEU A 136 -14.02 13.96 1.14
N PRO A 137 -13.95 15.26 0.78
CA PRO A 137 -13.95 15.68 -0.62
C PRO A 137 -12.62 15.47 -1.34
N ARG A 138 -12.66 14.97 -2.58
CA ARG A 138 -11.52 14.92 -3.51
C ARG A 138 -11.60 16.10 -4.50
N ASN A 139 -10.44 16.65 -4.88
CA ASN A 139 -10.31 17.70 -5.91
C ASN A 139 -9.38 17.22 -7.03
N GLU A 140 -9.86 17.26 -8.27
CA GLU A 140 -9.09 17.03 -9.49
C GLU A 140 -8.77 18.36 -10.19
N SER A 141 -7.71 18.44 -11.00
CA SER A 141 -7.47 19.62 -11.85
C SER A 141 -6.70 19.28 -13.13
N PRO A 142 -7.18 19.69 -14.33
CA PRO A 142 -6.56 19.34 -15.62
C PRO A 142 -5.56 20.41 -16.11
N LEU A 143 -4.40 19.98 -16.64
CA LEU A 143 -3.44 20.82 -17.37
C LEU A 143 -2.75 20.02 -18.51
N GLY A 144 -2.30 20.71 -19.56
CA GLY A 144 -1.51 20.18 -20.68
C GLY A 144 -0.05 20.65 -20.65
N GLY A 145 0.82 20.13 -21.53
CA GLY A 145 2.26 20.40 -21.51
C GLY A 145 2.98 20.44 -22.87
N GLU A 146 4.33 20.53 -22.82
CA GLU A 146 5.37 20.36 -23.88
C GLU A 146 6.76 20.49 -23.16
N GLY A 147 7.90 19.88 -23.54
CA GLY A 147 8.18 18.78 -24.47
C GLY A 147 9.67 18.68 -24.88
N GLY A 148 10.37 17.55 -24.61
CA GLY A 148 11.70 17.20 -25.15
C GLY A 148 12.94 17.48 -24.25
N VAL A 149 14.11 16.80 -24.39
CA VAL A 149 14.53 15.74 -25.34
C VAL A 149 15.61 14.82 -24.70
N ALA A 150 15.49 13.50 -24.90
CA ALA A 150 16.49 12.41 -24.73
C ALA A 150 17.10 12.16 -23.32
N ALA A 151 17.49 10.90 -23.07
CA ALA A 151 17.01 10.10 -21.92
C ALA A 151 15.53 9.70 -22.10
N THR A 152 15.02 8.73 -21.33
CA THR A 152 13.59 8.38 -21.36
C THR A 152 12.78 9.64 -21.15
N ASP A 153 11.95 10.02 -22.12
CA ASP A 153 11.17 11.25 -22.00
C ASP A 153 9.94 10.98 -21.12
N TYR A 154 10.08 11.28 -19.84
CA TYR A 154 9.05 11.10 -18.82
C TYR A 154 7.85 12.05 -19.00
N GLY A 155 7.92 13.06 -19.88
CA GLY A 155 6.86 14.05 -20.07
C GLY A 155 6.36 14.65 -18.74
N LEU A 156 5.05 14.57 -18.51
CA LEU A 156 4.37 15.09 -17.31
C LEU A 156 4.85 14.45 -15.99
N SER A 157 5.39 13.24 -16.04
CA SER A 157 5.91 12.51 -14.86
C SER A 157 7.37 12.81 -14.53
N ARG A 158 8.06 13.69 -15.26
CA ARG A 158 9.49 13.95 -15.04
C ARG A 158 9.81 14.31 -13.59
N ASP A 159 9.24 15.39 -13.08
CA ASP A 159 9.65 15.97 -11.80
C ASP A 159 9.35 15.04 -10.61
N GLN A 160 8.19 14.36 -10.63
CA GLN A 160 7.81 13.44 -9.55
C GLN A 160 8.69 12.19 -9.48
N LEU A 161 9.25 11.75 -10.63
CA LEU A 161 10.17 10.61 -10.69
C LEU A 161 11.62 11.01 -10.38
N VAL A 162 12.05 12.19 -10.82
CA VAL A 162 13.35 12.77 -10.48
C VAL A 162 13.50 12.92 -8.97
N GLN A 163 12.49 13.49 -8.29
CA GLN A 163 12.50 13.75 -6.85
C GLN A 163 12.79 12.50 -6.00
N ILE A 164 12.44 11.31 -6.51
CA ILE A 164 12.63 10.01 -5.85
C ILE A 164 13.75 9.16 -6.48
N GLY A 165 14.57 9.73 -7.37
CA GLY A 165 15.72 9.06 -8.00
C GLY A 165 15.39 7.97 -9.01
N VAL A 166 14.15 7.87 -9.51
CA VAL A 166 13.74 6.82 -10.47
C VAL A 166 14.49 6.90 -11.82
N PRO A 167 14.74 8.08 -12.44
CA PRO A 167 15.44 8.15 -13.72
C PRO A 167 16.85 7.55 -13.70
N ALA A 168 17.57 7.64 -12.57
CA ALA A 168 18.89 7.04 -12.39
C ALA A 168 18.86 5.50 -12.41
N MET A 169 17.76 4.91 -11.90
CA MET A 169 17.50 3.48 -11.91
C MET A 169 17.09 3.01 -13.32
N HIS A 170 16.18 3.74 -13.98
CA HIS A 170 15.73 3.44 -15.36
C HIS A 170 16.89 3.50 -16.36
N ALA A 171 17.83 4.45 -16.21
CA ALA A 171 19.03 4.56 -17.03
C ALA A 171 19.95 3.32 -16.94
N ARG A 172 19.93 2.62 -15.81
CA ARG A 172 20.69 1.38 -15.54
C ARG A 172 19.93 0.10 -15.91
N GLY A 173 18.71 0.22 -16.43
CA GLY A 173 17.87 -0.93 -16.79
C GLY A 173 16.95 -1.44 -15.68
N PHE A 174 16.96 -0.81 -14.50
CA PHE A 174 15.99 -1.13 -13.44
C PHE A 174 14.68 -0.38 -13.72
N ARG A 175 13.66 -1.11 -14.19
CA ARG A 175 12.35 -0.57 -14.63
C ARG A 175 11.16 -1.35 -14.05
N GLY A 176 11.42 -2.30 -13.15
CA GLY A 176 10.42 -3.17 -12.51
C GLY A 176 10.48 -4.63 -12.97
N ALA A 177 11.23 -4.95 -14.02
CA ALA A 177 11.28 -6.29 -14.61
C ALA A 177 11.55 -7.40 -13.59
N GLY A 178 10.67 -8.40 -13.57
CA GLY A 178 10.76 -9.55 -12.67
C GLY A 178 10.23 -9.31 -11.25
N VAL A 179 9.85 -8.08 -10.89
CA VAL A 179 9.17 -7.75 -9.63
C VAL A 179 7.65 -7.82 -9.82
N LEU A 180 6.96 -8.43 -8.86
CA LEU A 180 5.50 -8.54 -8.85
C LEU A 180 4.90 -7.60 -7.79
N ILE A 181 4.07 -6.67 -8.23
CA ILE A 181 3.45 -5.61 -7.43
C ILE A 181 1.96 -5.92 -7.22
N GLY A 182 1.53 -6.07 -5.96
CA GLY A 182 0.12 -6.10 -5.61
C GLY A 182 -0.46 -4.70 -5.44
N ILE A 183 -1.64 -4.44 -5.96
CA ILE A 183 -2.40 -3.20 -5.72
C ILE A 183 -3.78 -3.56 -5.16
N LEU A 184 -4.09 -3.04 -3.97
CA LEU A 184 -5.42 -3.08 -3.36
C LEU A 184 -6.04 -1.70 -3.51
N ASP A 185 -7.18 -1.61 -4.20
CA ASP A 185 -7.83 -0.32 -4.47
C ASP A 185 -9.32 -0.49 -4.87
N THR A 186 -9.95 0.58 -5.35
CA THR A 186 -11.36 0.64 -5.73
C THR A 186 -11.68 -0.11 -7.05
N GLY A 187 -10.67 -0.41 -7.89
CA GLY A 187 -10.84 -1.04 -9.19
C GLY A 187 -9.96 -0.41 -10.29
N PHE A 188 -9.89 -1.04 -11.47
CA PHE A 188 -8.88 -0.75 -12.48
C PHE A 188 -9.46 -0.78 -13.90
N ASN A 189 -9.78 0.40 -14.45
CA ASN A 189 -10.18 0.56 -15.83
C ASN A 189 -8.95 0.69 -16.74
N ARG A 190 -8.68 -0.35 -17.55
CA ARG A 190 -7.42 -0.49 -18.29
C ARG A 190 -7.48 0.03 -19.73
N ILE A 191 -8.50 0.81 -20.11
CA ILE A 191 -8.71 1.29 -21.49
C ILE A 191 -7.68 2.32 -21.99
N HIS A 192 -6.79 2.83 -21.13
CA HIS A 192 -5.87 3.90 -21.50
C HIS A 192 -4.70 3.40 -22.34
N ASP A 193 -4.40 4.08 -23.46
CA ASP A 193 -3.38 3.69 -24.44
C ASP A 193 -2.00 3.42 -23.81
N ALA A 194 -1.70 4.12 -22.70
CA ALA A 194 -0.49 3.92 -21.89
C ALA A 194 -0.33 2.52 -21.28
N PHE A 195 -1.39 1.70 -21.21
CA PHE A 195 -1.30 0.29 -20.81
C PHE A 195 -1.20 -0.66 -22.01
N HIS A 196 -1.25 -0.13 -23.24
CA HIS A 196 -1.29 -0.87 -24.49
C HIS A 196 -0.09 -0.56 -25.40
N SER A 197 1.02 -0.06 -24.82
CA SER A 197 2.31 0.06 -25.50
C SER A 197 2.75 -1.28 -26.09
N VAL A 198 3.32 -1.25 -27.29
CA VAL A 198 3.84 -2.46 -27.96
C VAL A 198 5.12 -2.97 -27.28
N ASP A 199 5.96 -2.06 -26.80
CA ASP A 199 7.25 -2.38 -26.19
C ASP A 199 7.11 -2.75 -24.70
N HIS A 200 6.18 -2.11 -24.01
CA HIS A 200 5.94 -2.26 -22.56
C HIS A 200 4.43 -2.30 -22.24
N PRO A 201 3.70 -3.35 -22.66
CA PRO A 201 2.29 -3.51 -22.30
C PRO A 201 2.13 -3.78 -20.80
N LEU A 202 0.99 -3.39 -20.24
CA LEU A 202 0.62 -3.71 -18.86
C LEU A 202 0.49 -5.23 -18.66
N ASP A 203 1.31 -5.80 -17.77
CA ASP A 203 1.29 -7.23 -17.42
C ASP A 203 0.55 -7.49 -16.09
N VAL A 204 -0.75 -7.80 -16.16
CA VAL A 204 -1.55 -8.26 -15.00
C VAL A 204 -1.62 -9.78 -15.03
N ILE A 205 -0.98 -10.43 -14.06
CA ILE A 205 -0.91 -11.91 -14.02
C ILE A 205 -2.06 -12.56 -13.27
N ALA A 206 -2.73 -11.80 -12.40
CA ALA A 206 -3.85 -12.26 -11.58
C ALA A 206 -4.68 -11.07 -11.09
N GLU A 207 -5.99 -11.26 -10.98
CA GLU A 207 -6.89 -10.26 -10.42
C GLU A 207 -8.10 -10.90 -9.71
N TRP A 208 -8.68 -10.19 -8.74
CA TRP A 208 -9.91 -10.59 -8.08
C TRP A 208 -10.72 -9.39 -7.56
N ASP A 209 -12.01 -9.38 -7.82
CA ASP A 209 -12.97 -8.44 -7.25
C ASP A 209 -13.60 -9.06 -6.00
N PHE A 210 -13.37 -8.47 -4.82
CA PHE A 210 -13.93 -8.95 -3.56
C PHE A 210 -15.36 -8.45 -3.30
N ILE A 211 -15.81 -7.44 -4.04
CA ILE A 211 -17.15 -6.84 -3.98
C ILE A 211 -18.12 -7.69 -4.81
N SER A 212 -17.81 -7.94 -6.08
CA SER A 212 -18.58 -8.82 -6.98
C SER A 212 -18.30 -10.32 -6.74
N ASN A 213 -17.16 -10.65 -6.11
CA ASN A 213 -16.65 -12.03 -5.92
C ASN A 213 -16.42 -12.77 -7.25
N ASP A 214 -15.66 -12.15 -8.14
CA ASP A 214 -15.23 -12.72 -9.42
C ASP A 214 -13.81 -12.26 -9.83
N ASN A 215 -13.44 -12.52 -11.09
CA ASN A 215 -12.13 -12.23 -11.65
C ASN A 215 -12.09 -10.98 -12.56
N ASN A 216 -12.97 -9.99 -12.34
CA ASN A 216 -13.01 -8.74 -13.10
C ASN A 216 -12.89 -7.51 -12.19
N THR A 217 -11.68 -6.99 -12.01
CA THR A 217 -11.45 -5.77 -11.20
C THR A 217 -11.76 -4.47 -11.95
N GLY A 218 -12.35 -4.55 -13.15
CA GLY A 218 -12.78 -3.41 -13.95
C GLY A 218 -14.05 -2.73 -13.43
N ILE A 219 -14.65 -1.92 -14.32
CA ILE A 219 -15.95 -1.30 -14.11
C ILE A 219 -17.06 -2.16 -14.73
N GLU A 220 -18.10 -2.47 -13.96
CA GLU A 220 -19.15 -3.40 -14.35
C GLU A 220 -20.56 -2.78 -14.44
N ALA A 221 -21.50 -3.53 -15.01
CA ALA A 221 -22.88 -3.10 -15.15
C ALA A 221 -23.64 -3.18 -13.80
N GLY A 222 -23.63 -2.08 -13.05
CA GLY A 222 -24.22 -2.00 -11.71
C GLY A 222 -23.31 -1.28 -10.71
N ASP A 223 -22.01 -1.19 -11.03
CA ASP A 223 -21.05 -0.38 -10.30
C ASP A 223 -21.36 1.13 -10.39
N ASP A 224 -20.86 1.87 -9.41
CA ASP A 224 -20.82 3.33 -9.46
C ASP A 224 -19.82 3.85 -10.52
N SER A 225 -20.09 4.99 -11.15
CA SER A 225 -19.22 5.54 -12.20
C SER A 225 -17.82 5.91 -11.70
N GLU A 226 -17.68 6.18 -10.39
CA GLU A 226 -16.43 6.52 -9.73
C GLU A 226 -15.66 5.28 -9.25
N GLN A 227 -16.32 4.10 -9.23
CA GLN A 227 -15.82 2.87 -8.61
C GLN A 227 -14.40 2.50 -9.06
N HIS A 228 -14.08 2.57 -10.35
CA HIS A 228 -12.76 2.20 -10.86
C HIS A 228 -11.70 3.31 -10.77
N LYS A 229 -12.07 4.56 -10.45
CA LYS A 229 -11.22 5.71 -10.80
C LYS A 229 -9.91 5.75 -10.01
N HIS A 230 -9.98 5.53 -8.70
CA HIS A 230 -8.83 5.66 -7.81
C HIS A 230 -7.75 4.63 -8.14
N GLY A 231 -8.09 3.35 -8.18
CA GLY A 231 -7.14 2.29 -8.54
C GLY A 231 -6.57 2.43 -9.94
N THR A 232 -7.35 2.95 -10.90
CA THR A 232 -6.85 3.28 -12.24
C THR A 232 -5.75 4.34 -12.20
N TRP A 233 -5.90 5.38 -11.38
CA TRP A 233 -4.86 6.41 -11.19
C TRP A 233 -3.62 5.85 -10.48
N ILE A 234 -3.80 5.00 -9.47
CA ILE A 234 -2.70 4.36 -8.74
C ILE A 234 -1.90 3.47 -9.69
N LEU A 235 -2.56 2.60 -10.45
CA LEU A 235 -1.93 1.77 -11.48
C LEU A 235 -1.24 2.61 -12.55
N GLY A 236 -1.82 3.75 -12.95
CA GLY A 236 -1.20 4.69 -13.89
C GLY A 236 0.15 5.25 -13.43
N THR A 237 0.32 5.58 -12.14
CA THR A 237 1.61 6.07 -11.60
C THR A 237 2.73 5.02 -11.60
N LEU A 238 2.37 3.74 -11.70
CA LEU A 238 3.29 2.60 -11.73
C LEU A 238 3.56 2.12 -13.16
N ALA A 239 2.50 1.87 -13.94
CA ALA A 239 2.53 1.04 -15.14
C ALA A 239 2.30 1.78 -16.47
N ALA A 240 1.98 3.08 -16.47
CA ALA A 240 1.77 3.82 -17.71
C ALA A 240 3.04 3.90 -18.56
N TYR A 241 2.93 3.75 -19.88
CA TYR A 241 4.06 3.93 -20.79
C TYR A 241 3.65 4.64 -22.10
N ILE A 242 3.86 5.96 -22.14
CA ILE A 242 3.86 6.78 -23.36
C ILE A 242 5.06 7.74 -23.29
N PRO A 243 6.23 7.36 -23.86
CA PRO A 243 7.39 8.24 -23.94
C PRO A 243 7.05 9.58 -24.60
N GLY A 244 7.53 10.67 -24.01
CA GLY A 244 7.19 12.04 -24.41
C GLY A 244 5.93 12.60 -23.74
N ALA A 245 5.15 11.79 -23.00
CA ALA A 245 3.91 12.23 -22.39
C ALA A 245 3.75 11.80 -20.92
N LEU A 246 3.84 10.51 -20.61
CA LEU A 246 3.72 9.97 -19.25
C LEU A 246 4.40 8.60 -19.16
N VAL A 247 5.26 8.40 -18.18
CA VAL A 247 5.93 7.12 -17.91
C VAL A 247 5.82 6.81 -16.42
N GLY A 248 5.37 5.59 -16.10
CA GLY A 248 5.21 5.11 -14.74
C GLY A 248 6.55 4.83 -14.07
N SER A 249 6.53 4.70 -12.75
CA SER A 249 7.73 4.43 -11.96
C SER A 249 8.30 3.01 -12.18
N ALA A 250 7.47 2.03 -12.53
CA ALA A 250 7.84 0.61 -12.66
C ALA A 250 7.07 -0.11 -13.81
N TYR A 251 7.15 0.43 -15.02
CA TYR A 251 6.38 -0.04 -16.19
C TYR A 251 6.81 -1.40 -16.77
N GLU A 252 7.93 -1.99 -16.33
CA GLU A 252 8.28 -3.38 -16.65
C GLU A 252 7.89 -4.37 -15.53
N ALA A 253 7.24 -3.89 -14.45
CA ALA A 253 6.75 -4.77 -13.38
C ALA A 253 5.52 -5.58 -13.80
N GLN A 254 5.33 -6.70 -13.11
CA GLN A 254 4.10 -7.51 -13.19
C GLN A 254 3.13 -7.08 -12.08
N PHE A 255 1.83 -7.24 -12.29
CA PHE A 255 0.80 -6.75 -11.37
C PHE A 255 -0.18 -7.85 -10.91
N VAL A 256 -0.57 -7.76 -9.63
CA VAL A 256 -1.74 -8.46 -9.05
C VAL A 256 -2.73 -7.42 -8.58
N LEU A 257 -3.98 -7.48 -9.05
CA LEU A 257 -4.98 -6.44 -8.79
C LEU A 257 -6.10 -6.98 -7.89
N ALA A 258 -6.42 -6.25 -6.83
CA ALA A 258 -7.51 -6.57 -5.91
C ALA A 258 -8.44 -5.36 -5.79
N LYS A 259 -9.72 -5.54 -6.17
CA LYS A 259 -10.78 -4.54 -5.97
C LYS A 259 -11.43 -4.81 -4.61
N THR A 260 -11.20 -3.91 -3.65
CA THR A 260 -11.55 -4.11 -2.23
C THR A 260 -12.47 -3.03 -1.65
N GLU A 261 -12.52 -1.84 -2.23
CA GLU A 261 -13.29 -0.71 -1.68
C GLU A 261 -14.59 -0.45 -2.44
N VAL A 262 -15.67 -0.14 -1.74
CA VAL A 262 -17.00 0.13 -2.30
C VAL A 262 -17.23 1.64 -2.29
N VAL A 263 -16.93 2.33 -3.39
CA VAL A 263 -16.88 3.81 -3.42
C VAL A 263 -18.17 4.51 -2.94
N PRO A 264 -19.39 4.00 -3.19
CA PRO A 264 -20.62 4.58 -2.63
C PRO A 264 -20.81 4.41 -1.12
N THR A 265 -20.06 3.52 -0.47
CA THR A 265 -20.28 3.09 0.93
C THR A 265 -18.99 2.74 1.67
N GLU A 266 -18.29 3.77 2.17
CA GLU A 266 -17.17 3.59 3.11
C GLU A 266 -17.67 2.89 4.39
N THR A 267 -17.34 1.61 4.54
CA THR A 267 -17.89 0.73 5.58
C THR A 267 -16.90 -0.37 5.98
N ALA A 268 -16.97 -0.83 7.23
CA ALA A 268 -16.03 -1.81 7.79
C ALA A 268 -15.94 -3.19 7.09
N ILE A 269 -16.75 -3.45 6.04
CA ILE A 269 -16.54 -4.59 5.14
C ILE A 269 -15.24 -4.47 4.34
N GLU A 270 -14.82 -3.24 4.04
CA GLU A 270 -13.66 -2.95 3.21
C GLU A 270 -12.38 -3.42 3.92
N GLU A 271 -12.32 -3.33 5.25
CA GLU A 271 -11.26 -3.99 6.02
C GLU A 271 -11.24 -5.52 5.83
N ASP A 272 -12.40 -6.16 5.68
CA ASP A 272 -12.48 -7.61 5.45
C ASP A 272 -11.98 -7.97 4.05
N TYR A 273 -12.38 -7.18 3.05
CA TYR A 273 -11.94 -7.29 1.67
C TYR A 273 -10.46 -6.96 1.51
N TYR A 274 -9.95 -5.98 2.25
CA TYR A 274 -8.53 -5.63 2.33
C TYR A 274 -7.69 -6.80 2.83
N VAL A 275 -8.11 -7.43 3.94
CA VAL A 275 -7.42 -8.60 4.49
C VAL A 275 -7.42 -9.76 3.49
N ALA A 276 -8.56 -10.03 2.83
CA ALA A 276 -8.68 -11.08 1.84
C ALA A 276 -7.88 -10.79 0.54
N GLY A 277 -7.87 -9.52 0.10
CA GLY A 277 -7.08 -9.02 -1.02
C GLY A 277 -5.58 -9.13 -0.78
N LEU A 278 -5.12 -8.79 0.43
CA LEU A 278 -3.72 -8.93 0.81
C LEU A 278 -3.31 -10.40 0.95
N GLU A 279 -4.20 -11.26 1.45
CA GLU A 279 -4.02 -12.71 1.44
C GLU A 279 -3.89 -13.30 0.03
N PHE A 280 -4.67 -12.79 -0.93
CA PHE A 280 -4.64 -13.16 -2.34
C PHE A 280 -3.34 -12.70 -3.02
N VAL A 281 -3.01 -11.40 -2.91
CA VAL A 281 -1.76 -10.80 -3.41
C VAL A 281 -0.53 -11.55 -2.90
N GLU A 282 -0.51 -11.88 -1.60
CA GLU A 282 0.59 -12.64 -1.00
C GLU A 282 0.69 -14.06 -1.57
N ALA A 283 -0.44 -14.73 -1.78
CA ALA A 283 -0.53 -16.08 -2.32
C ALA A 283 -0.12 -16.17 -3.80
N GLN A 284 -0.40 -15.14 -4.60
CA GLN A 284 0.12 -15.03 -5.98
C GLN A 284 1.64 -14.83 -6.02
N GLY A 285 2.25 -14.43 -4.91
CA GLY A 285 3.70 -14.31 -4.77
C GLY A 285 4.23 -12.92 -5.05
N ALA A 286 3.41 -11.88 -4.86
CA ALA A 286 3.85 -10.49 -4.97
C ALA A 286 5.02 -10.22 -4.03
N ASP A 287 6.03 -9.52 -4.55
CA ASP A 287 7.22 -9.12 -3.81
C ASP A 287 6.93 -7.94 -2.88
N LEU A 288 6.07 -7.04 -3.36
CA LEU A 288 5.56 -5.92 -2.61
C LEU A 288 4.06 -5.70 -2.88
N ALA A 289 3.38 -5.08 -1.94
CA ALA A 289 2.00 -4.64 -2.05
C ALA A 289 1.90 -3.14 -1.75
N THR A 290 1.13 -2.40 -2.55
CA THR A 290 0.81 -0.98 -2.33
C THR A 290 -0.67 -0.80 -2.07
N SER A 291 -0.99 0.09 -1.15
CA SER A 291 -2.33 0.31 -0.60
C SER A 291 -2.54 1.79 -0.34
N SER A 292 -3.32 2.43 -1.21
CA SER A 292 -3.66 3.86 -1.11
C SER A 292 -4.96 4.10 -0.35
N LEU A 293 -5.25 3.22 0.61
CA LEU A 293 -6.49 3.02 1.34
C LEU A 293 -6.26 3.16 2.85
N GLY A 294 -7.31 3.46 3.61
CA GLY A 294 -7.16 3.56 5.05
C GLY A 294 -8.46 3.77 5.84
N TYR A 295 -8.43 3.33 7.10
CA TYR A 295 -9.59 3.18 7.97
C TYR A 295 -9.30 3.77 9.36
N ILE A 296 -10.21 4.60 9.87
CA ILE A 296 -10.04 5.29 11.16
C ILE A 296 -11.33 5.43 11.98
N ASP A 297 -12.50 5.28 11.35
CA ASP A 297 -13.78 5.78 11.86
C ASP A 297 -14.28 5.08 13.13
N TRP A 298 -13.76 3.88 13.35
CA TRP A 298 -14.05 3.01 14.49
C TRP A 298 -12.80 2.60 15.26
N TYR A 299 -11.69 3.33 15.06
CA TYR A 299 -10.46 3.22 15.82
C TYR A 299 -10.20 4.55 16.54
N THR A 300 -9.93 4.50 17.85
CA THR A 300 -9.39 5.67 18.56
C THR A 300 -7.89 5.80 18.29
N PRO A 301 -7.27 6.98 18.48
CA PRO A 301 -5.82 7.14 18.30
C PRO A 301 -5.00 6.13 19.11
N GLU A 302 -5.45 5.72 20.29
CA GLU A 302 -4.80 4.71 21.14
C GLU A 302 -4.86 3.29 20.57
N GLN A 303 -5.73 3.03 19.58
CA GLN A 303 -5.85 1.76 18.86
C GLN A 303 -4.96 1.71 17.61
N LEU A 304 -4.25 2.78 17.26
CA LEU A 304 -3.26 2.80 16.19
C LEU A 304 -1.89 2.34 16.73
N ASP A 305 -1.91 1.20 17.43
CA ASP A 305 -0.80 0.60 18.18
C ASP A 305 0.03 -0.39 17.36
N GLY A 306 -0.29 -0.55 16.08
CA GLY A 306 0.32 -1.56 15.21
C GLY A 306 -0.22 -2.97 15.40
N LEU A 307 -1.22 -3.19 16.27
CA LEU A 307 -1.69 -4.53 16.67
C LEU A 307 -3.21 -4.70 16.69
N THR A 308 -3.98 -3.62 16.83
CA THR A 308 -5.44 -3.68 17.04
C THR A 308 -6.21 -3.84 15.73
N ALA A 309 -6.01 -2.94 14.77
CA ALA A 309 -6.77 -2.93 13.52
C ALA A 309 -6.53 -4.18 12.66
N VAL A 310 -7.59 -4.70 12.03
CA VAL A 310 -7.51 -6.00 11.33
C VAL A 310 -6.65 -5.94 10.07
N THR A 311 -6.70 -4.80 9.38
CA THR A 311 -5.86 -4.47 8.22
C THR A 311 -4.38 -4.38 8.62
N THR A 312 -4.08 -3.68 9.70
CA THR A 312 -2.73 -3.59 10.31
C THR A 312 -2.16 -4.96 10.66
N ARG A 313 -2.98 -5.83 11.26
CA ARG A 313 -2.62 -7.22 11.56
C ARG A 313 -2.32 -8.02 10.30
N ALA A 314 -3.05 -7.82 9.21
CA ALA A 314 -2.76 -8.46 7.93
C ALA A 314 -1.45 -7.94 7.31
N VAL A 315 -1.18 -6.63 7.36
CA VAL A 315 0.10 -6.04 6.92
C VAL A 315 1.28 -6.60 7.72
N ASN A 316 1.14 -6.79 9.04
CA ASN A 316 2.15 -7.44 9.87
C ASN A 316 2.40 -8.91 9.46
N ILE A 317 1.36 -9.65 9.05
CA ILE A 317 1.51 -11.04 8.60
C ILE A 317 2.12 -11.11 7.19
N ALA A 318 1.74 -10.20 6.29
CA ALA A 318 2.34 -10.05 4.96
C ALA A 318 3.85 -9.75 5.04
N THR A 319 4.23 -8.80 5.89
CA THR A 319 5.64 -8.42 6.12
C THR A 319 6.44 -9.51 6.82
N ALA A 320 5.86 -10.21 7.81
CA ALA A 320 6.48 -11.42 8.38
C ALA A 320 6.73 -12.52 7.31
N ASN A 321 5.81 -12.65 6.34
CA ASN A 321 5.92 -13.53 5.17
C ASN A 321 6.83 -12.99 4.04
N GLY A 322 7.61 -11.93 4.31
CA GLY A 322 8.63 -11.42 3.40
C GLY A 322 8.10 -10.64 2.19
N MET A 323 6.86 -10.15 2.24
CA MET A 323 6.31 -9.21 1.27
C MET A 323 6.46 -7.79 1.81
N ILE A 324 6.98 -6.87 1.01
CA ILE A 324 7.13 -5.46 1.43
C ILE A 324 5.76 -4.77 1.29
N CYS A 325 5.24 -4.14 2.33
CA CYS A 325 3.94 -3.47 2.26
C CYS A 325 4.11 -1.95 2.39
N LEU A 326 3.48 -1.21 1.48
CA LEU A 326 3.47 0.25 1.45
C LEU A 326 2.04 0.76 1.58
N THR A 327 1.83 1.71 2.49
CA THR A 327 0.50 2.14 2.93
C THR A 327 0.45 3.65 3.04
N ALA A 328 -0.59 4.29 2.49
CA ALA A 328 -0.79 5.73 2.62
C ALA A 328 -0.95 6.14 4.10
N ALA A 329 -0.31 7.24 4.51
CA ALA A 329 -0.39 7.72 5.89
C ALA A 329 -1.77 8.27 6.27
N GLY A 330 -2.47 8.88 5.31
CA GLY A 330 -3.74 9.58 5.49
C GLY A 330 -3.71 11.00 4.92
N ASN A 331 -4.89 11.61 4.77
CA ASN A 331 -5.05 12.95 4.19
C ASN A 331 -5.72 13.94 5.17
N SER A 332 -5.50 13.74 6.48
CA SER A 332 -6.17 14.50 7.56
C SER A 332 -5.42 15.77 8.00
N GLY A 333 -4.25 16.03 7.43
CA GLY A 333 -3.34 17.10 7.87
C GLY A 333 -2.44 16.69 9.02
N HIS A 334 -1.67 17.65 9.53
CA HIS A 334 -0.72 17.48 10.64
C HIS A 334 -0.68 18.76 11.49
N ASP A 335 -0.10 18.69 12.68
CA ASP A 335 0.10 19.87 13.54
C ASP A 335 1.54 20.02 14.08
N GLU A 336 1.74 20.87 15.09
CA GLU A 336 3.06 21.16 15.70
C GLU A 336 3.26 20.42 17.04
N ASP A 337 2.34 19.55 17.46
CA ASP A 337 2.38 18.78 18.70
C ASP A 337 2.74 17.31 18.43
N SER A 338 4.01 16.97 18.64
CA SER A 338 4.56 15.60 18.55
C SER A 338 3.88 14.53 19.43
N ALA A 339 2.86 14.87 20.21
CA ALA A 339 2.02 13.94 20.97
C ALA A 339 0.65 13.63 20.33
N THR A 340 0.26 14.32 19.25
CA THR A 340 -0.94 14.01 18.45
C THR A 340 -0.61 13.01 17.34
N ASN A 341 -1.63 12.57 16.59
CA ASN A 341 -1.45 11.93 15.29
C ASN A 341 -2.75 12.00 14.48
N HIS A 342 -2.60 12.04 13.16
CA HIS A 342 -3.71 12.15 12.21
C HIS A 342 -3.74 10.98 11.20
N MET A 343 -2.95 9.92 11.45
CA MET A 343 -2.86 8.74 10.59
C MET A 343 -4.12 7.86 10.63
N LEU A 344 -4.09 6.81 9.81
CA LEU A 344 -5.14 5.79 9.71
C LEU A 344 -4.55 4.37 9.66
N ALA A 345 -5.33 3.36 10.02
CA ALA A 345 -4.93 1.97 9.78
C ALA A 345 -5.00 1.67 8.27
N PRO A 346 -4.06 0.93 7.66
CA PRO A 346 -2.99 0.15 8.30
C PRO A 346 -1.61 0.83 8.34
N ALA A 347 -1.54 2.15 8.25
CA ALA A 347 -0.27 2.89 8.26
C ALA A 347 0.53 2.70 9.56
N ASP A 348 -0.16 2.40 10.66
CA ASP A 348 0.39 2.09 11.98
C ASP A 348 1.10 0.72 12.05
N ALA A 349 1.14 -0.09 10.99
CA ALA A 349 1.75 -1.42 11.00
C ALA A 349 3.24 -1.44 11.39
N LEU A 350 3.68 -2.51 12.04
CA LEU A 350 5.01 -2.65 12.67
C LEU A 350 6.15 -2.60 11.66
N GLN A 351 5.99 -3.28 10.52
CA GLN A 351 6.96 -3.33 9.43
C GLN A 351 6.39 -2.86 8.07
N GLY A 352 5.14 -2.38 8.04
CA GLY A 352 4.61 -1.66 6.87
C GLY A 352 5.27 -0.28 6.73
N ILE A 353 5.55 0.14 5.50
CA ILE A 353 6.14 1.44 5.17
C ILE A 353 5.00 2.45 4.99
N SER A 354 4.81 3.31 5.97
CA SER A 354 3.86 4.42 5.90
C SER A 354 4.41 5.55 5.05
N CYS A 355 3.58 5.99 4.10
CA CYS A 355 3.94 6.88 3.00
C CYS A 355 3.21 8.22 3.17
N GLY A 356 3.96 9.27 3.49
CA GLY A 356 3.47 10.66 3.52
C GLY A 356 3.59 11.34 2.16
N ALA A 357 3.04 12.55 2.04
CA ALA A 357 2.98 13.32 0.81
C ALA A 357 3.78 14.63 0.91
N ALA A 358 4.61 14.90 -0.10
CA ALA A 358 5.34 16.15 -0.25
C ALA A 358 4.86 16.97 -1.47
N ASN A 359 5.19 18.26 -1.44
CA ASN A 359 5.06 19.18 -2.57
C ASN A 359 6.20 18.97 -3.58
N ALA A 360 6.19 19.74 -4.67
CA ALA A 360 7.26 19.72 -5.67
C ALA A 360 8.60 20.27 -5.15
N ASP A 361 8.58 21.11 -4.11
CA ASP A 361 9.75 21.69 -3.43
C ASP A 361 10.22 20.86 -2.22
N GLU A 362 9.79 19.60 -2.11
CA GLU A 362 10.09 18.66 -1.02
C GLU A 362 9.56 19.06 0.37
N SER A 363 8.86 20.20 0.50
CA SER A 363 8.12 20.52 1.72
C SER A 363 6.93 19.58 1.92
N ILE A 364 6.49 19.36 3.17
CA ILE A 364 5.33 18.50 3.46
C ILE A 364 4.06 19.07 2.83
N ALA A 365 3.24 18.23 2.21
CA ALA A 365 1.92 18.61 1.75
C ALA A 365 0.99 18.82 2.96
N GLY A 366 0.29 19.95 3.05
CA GLY A 366 -0.50 20.34 4.24
C GLY A 366 -1.67 19.40 4.61
N PHE A 367 -2.02 18.44 3.75
CA PHE A 367 -2.98 17.37 4.06
C PHE A 367 -2.33 16.06 4.53
N SER A 368 -1.01 15.88 4.38
CA SER A 368 -0.34 14.62 4.71
C SER A 368 -0.47 14.37 6.21
N SER A 369 -1.06 13.22 6.58
CA SER A 369 -1.14 12.79 7.97
C SER A 369 0.22 12.52 8.59
N ASP A 370 0.34 12.83 9.88
CA ASP A 370 1.49 12.62 10.76
C ASP A 370 1.29 11.43 11.71
N GLY A 371 2.37 11.08 12.41
CA GLY A 371 2.37 10.23 13.59
C GLY A 371 2.76 11.00 14.86
N PRO A 372 3.26 10.32 15.90
CA PRO A 372 3.68 8.92 15.93
C PRO A 372 2.51 7.92 15.98
N SER A 373 2.79 6.62 15.89
CA SER A 373 1.81 5.59 16.29
C SER A 373 1.53 5.66 17.80
N ALA A 374 0.46 5.00 18.26
CA ALA A 374 0.08 5.01 19.69
C ALA A 374 1.18 4.47 20.63
N ASP A 375 2.04 3.58 20.13
CA ASP A 375 3.20 3.02 20.82
C ASP A 375 4.52 3.78 20.54
N GLY A 376 4.45 4.95 19.91
CA GLY A 376 5.57 5.89 19.76
C GLY A 376 6.51 5.62 18.58
N ARG A 377 6.10 4.85 17.56
CA ARG A 377 6.93 4.60 16.37
C ARG A 377 6.81 5.76 15.38
N ILE A 378 7.92 6.00 14.66
CA ILE A 378 8.01 7.00 13.60
C ILE A 378 7.07 6.61 12.46
N LYS A 379 6.15 7.52 12.12
CA LYS A 379 5.13 7.41 11.07
C LYS A 379 4.79 8.84 10.62
N PRO A 380 4.52 9.11 9.33
CA PRO A 380 4.95 8.30 8.20
C PRO A 380 6.46 8.02 8.28
N GLU A 381 6.92 6.89 7.72
CA GLU A 381 8.36 6.63 7.71
C GLU A 381 9.07 7.44 6.62
N VAL A 382 8.45 7.60 5.45
CA VAL A 382 9.08 8.26 4.29
C VAL A 382 8.09 9.05 3.44
N LEU A 383 8.62 9.97 2.63
CA LEU A 383 7.88 10.87 1.75
C LEU A 383 8.23 10.67 0.27
N ALA A 384 7.27 11.01 -0.59
CA ALA A 384 7.43 11.28 -2.02
C ALA A 384 6.41 12.36 -2.43
N ARG A 385 6.51 12.90 -3.66
CA ARG A 385 5.52 13.83 -4.19
C ARG A 385 4.10 13.26 -4.06
N GLY A 386 3.23 13.99 -3.39
CA GLY A 386 1.80 13.69 -3.30
C GLY A 386 0.93 14.84 -3.77
N VAL A 387 1.49 15.92 -4.33
CA VAL A 387 0.74 17.08 -4.84
C VAL A 387 0.94 17.24 -6.34
N ALA A 388 -0.17 17.36 -7.07
CA ALA A 388 -0.21 17.45 -8.53
C ALA A 388 0.69 16.38 -9.18
N VAL A 389 0.49 15.13 -8.79
CA VAL A 389 1.15 13.94 -9.34
C VAL A 389 0.47 13.58 -10.65
N ALA A 390 1.25 13.49 -11.72
CA ALA A 390 0.78 13.11 -13.05
C ALA A 390 0.51 11.60 -13.13
N THR A 391 -0.64 11.26 -13.71
CA THR A 391 -1.09 9.90 -14.00
C THR A 391 -2.04 9.92 -15.22
N ILE A 392 -2.60 8.77 -15.59
CA ILE A 392 -3.58 8.65 -16.68
C ILE A 392 -4.95 9.21 -16.29
N ASN A 393 -5.80 9.56 -17.25
CA ASN A 393 -7.23 9.70 -16.98
C ASN A 393 -7.87 8.33 -16.82
N SER A 394 -8.80 8.19 -15.86
CA SER A 394 -9.47 6.93 -15.54
C SER A 394 -10.64 6.56 -16.46
N THR A 395 -11.12 7.51 -17.26
CA THR A 395 -12.34 7.38 -18.09
C THR A 395 -12.12 7.70 -19.57
N ASN A 396 -11.01 8.35 -19.92
CA ASN A 396 -10.64 8.71 -21.28
C ASN A 396 -9.33 8.00 -21.65
N ALA A 397 -9.30 7.31 -22.78
CA ALA A 397 -8.18 6.46 -23.18
C ALA A 397 -6.87 7.20 -23.53
N THR A 398 -6.91 8.52 -23.76
CA THR A 398 -5.79 9.27 -24.36
C THR A 398 -5.31 10.50 -23.58
N THR A 399 -6.02 10.89 -22.52
CA THR A 399 -5.71 12.11 -21.74
C THR A 399 -5.14 11.77 -20.37
N PHE A 400 -4.37 12.69 -19.80
CA PHE A 400 -3.74 12.53 -18.49
C PHE A 400 -4.52 13.28 -17.39
N ALA A 401 -4.18 13.01 -16.13
CA ALA A 401 -4.72 13.65 -14.95
C ALA A 401 -3.58 14.08 -14.01
N ALA A 402 -3.84 15.11 -13.19
CA ALA A 402 -2.95 15.52 -12.10
C ALA A 402 -3.75 15.54 -10.79
N LEU A 403 -3.27 14.82 -9.78
CA LEU A 403 -4.02 14.52 -8.55
C LEU A 403 -3.17 14.75 -7.31
N SER A 404 -3.83 14.89 -6.16
CA SER A 404 -3.16 15.12 -4.87
C SER A 404 -3.69 14.18 -3.79
N GLY A 405 -2.78 13.67 -2.96
CA GLY A 405 -3.05 12.79 -1.82
C GLY A 405 -1.84 11.92 -1.46
N THR A 406 -1.76 11.43 -0.22
CA THR A 406 -0.82 10.34 0.15
C THR A 406 -1.05 9.08 -0.69
N SER A 407 -2.27 8.92 -1.19
CA SER A 407 -2.65 7.92 -2.18
C SER A 407 -1.82 7.96 -3.47
N LEU A 408 -1.22 9.10 -3.83
CA LEU A 408 -0.39 9.25 -5.03
C LEU A 408 1.12 9.16 -4.71
N SER A 409 1.55 9.55 -3.51
CA SER A 409 2.95 9.35 -3.07
C SER A 409 3.26 7.88 -2.77
N THR A 410 2.30 7.13 -2.22
CA THR A 410 2.43 5.70 -1.90
C THR A 410 2.84 4.83 -3.10
N PRO A 411 2.17 4.87 -4.27
CA PRO A 411 2.59 4.09 -5.44
C PRO A 411 3.89 4.60 -6.08
N LEU A 412 4.23 5.88 -5.95
CA LEU A 412 5.55 6.38 -6.35
C LEU A 412 6.67 5.76 -5.51
N ILE A 413 6.48 5.67 -4.18
CA ILE A 413 7.39 4.98 -3.26
C ILE A 413 7.41 3.47 -3.56
N ALA A 414 6.27 2.86 -3.88
CA ALA A 414 6.18 1.45 -4.24
C ALA A 414 6.93 1.13 -5.54
N GLY A 415 6.82 1.99 -6.56
CA GLY A 415 7.55 1.87 -7.81
C GLY A 415 9.06 2.02 -7.60
N ALA A 416 9.49 3.07 -6.89
CA ALA A 416 10.89 3.23 -6.48
C ALA A 416 11.41 2.00 -5.70
N THR A 417 10.62 1.47 -4.78
CA THR A 417 10.92 0.25 -4.01
C THR A 417 11.03 -0.98 -4.92
N ALA A 418 10.22 -1.09 -5.97
CA ALA A 418 10.34 -2.14 -6.97
C ALA A 418 11.69 -2.08 -7.71
N LEU A 419 12.13 -0.87 -8.09
CA LEU A 419 13.44 -0.69 -8.74
C LEU A 419 14.60 -1.04 -7.81
N VAL A 420 14.54 -0.62 -6.55
CA VAL A 420 15.52 -1.02 -5.52
C VAL A 420 15.53 -2.53 -5.37
N LEU A 421 14.37 -3.20 -5.36
CA LEU A 421 14.29 -4.65 -5.21
C LEU A 421 14.76 -5.41 -6.46
N GLN A 422 14.61 -4.83 -7.66
CA GLN A 422 15.18 -5.38 -8.89
C GLN A 422 16.72 -5.34 -8.86
N ALA A 423 17.30 -4.25 -8.36
CA ALA A 423 18.75 -4.13 -8.16
C ALA A 423 19.26 -4.94 -6.96
N ARG A 424 18.43 -5.10 -5.92
CA ARG A 424 18.74 -5.75 -4.63
C ARG A 424 17.78 -6.91 -4.35
N PRO A 425 17.77 -7.97 -5.18
CA PRO A 425 16.83 -9.07 -5.02
C PRO A 425 16.95 -9.77 -3.67
N GLU A 426 18.12 -9.74 -3.03
CA GLU A 426 18.39 -10.28 -1.70
C GLU A 426 17.78 -9.47 -0.55
N PHE A 427 17.27 -8.26 -0.80
CA PHE A 427 16.69 -7.45 0.27
C PHE A 427 15.45 -8.10 0.89
N THR A 428 15.47 -8.19 2.21
CA THR A 428 14.32 -8.54 3.05
C THR A 428 13.50 -7.28 3.37
N VAL A 429 12.33 -7.44 4.00
CA VAL A 429 11.54 -6.29 4.48
C VAL A 429 12.37 -5.37 5.39
N THR A 430 13.17 -5.94 6.29
CA THR A 430 14.01 -5.18 7.22
C THR A 430 15.15 -4.44 6.51
N SER A 431 15.85 -5.07 5.55
CA SER A 431 16.95 -4.39 4.84
C SER A 431 16.43 -3.35 3.84
N MET A 432 15.28 -3.58 3.20
CA MET A 432 14.62 -2.59 2.36
C MET A 432 14.20 -1.35 3.17
N ARG A 433 13.52 -1.56 4.31
CA ARG A 433 13.19 -0.48 5.26
C ARG A 433 14.46 0.28 5.66
N SER A 434 15.50 -0.44 6.08
CA SER A 434 16.77 0.19 6.46
C SER A 434 17.34 1.05 5.34
N ALA A 435 17.44 0.52 4.10
CA ALA A 435 18.00 1.25 2.97
C ALA A 435 17.19 2.52 2.64
N LEU A 436 15.86 2.42 2.60
CA LEU A 436 14.99 3.59 2.35
C LEU A 436 15.10 4.63 3.47
N PHE A 437 15.16 4.22 4.74
CA PHE A 437 15.15 5.14 5.88
C PHE A 437 16.51 5.79 6.11
N THR A 438 17.61 5.03 5.97
CA THR A 438 18.98 5.57 6.18
C THR A 438 19.46 6.47 5.06
N THR A 439 18.76 6.49 3.91
CA THR A 439 19.10 7.31 2.73
C THR A 439 18.07 8.38 2.39
N ALA A 440 17.04 8.52 3.22
CA ALA A 440 16.03 9.57 3.08
C ALA A 440 16.55 10.94 3.54
N SER A 441 15.95 12.02 3.03
CA SER A 441 16.55 13.37 3.09
C SER A 441 16.79 13.93 4.50
N ASP A 442 15.84 13.81 5.43
CA ASP A 442 16.02 14.30 6.80
C ASP A 442 17.05 13.47 7.58
N MET A 443 17.08 12.15 7.36
CA MET A 443 18.11 11.28 7.95
C MET A 443 19.51 11.63 7.45
N LEU A 444 19.68 11.92 6.15
CA LEU A 444 20.97 12.36 5.60
C LEU A 444 21.38 13.76 6.07
N ALA A 445 20.43 14.69 6.19
CA ALA A 445 20.71 16.07 6.60
C ALA A 445 21.01 16.20 8.10
N ASN A 446 20.27 15.45 8.94
CA ASN A 446 20.24 15.66 10.39
C ASN A 446 20.82 14.48 11.19
N GLY A 447 21.04 13.31 10.58
CA GLY A 447 21.40 12.07 11.26
C GLY A 447 20.26 11.46 12.10
N THR A 448 19.03 11.94 11.92
CA THR A 448 17.83 11.50 12.66
C THR A 448 16.56 11.81 11.86
N HIS A 449 15.43 11.23 12.27
CA HIS A 449 14.10 11.58 11.77
C HIS A 449 13.66 12.99 12.22
N ASP A 450 12.64 13.51 11.55
CA ASP A 450 11.89 14.71 11.90
C ASP A 450 11.27 14.59 13.32
N PRO A 451 11.59 15.48 14.27
CA PRO A 451 11.16 15.35 15.67
C PRO A 451 9.66 15.59 15.89
N LEU A 452 8.96 16.15 14.91
CA LEU A 452 7.50 16.35 14.93
C LEU A 452 6.72 15.16 14.35
N PHE A 453 7.41 14.12 13.84
CA PHE A 453 6.76 12.97 13.17
C PHE A 453 5.90 13.34 11.95
N VAL A 454 6.10 14.52 11.36
CA VAL A 454 5.38 14.98 10.17
C VAL A 454 6.05 14.45 8.89
N ARG A 455 7.39 14.47 8.86
CA ARG A 455 8.19 14.11 7.68
C ARG A 455 8.91 12.77 7.77
N GLY A 456 8.88 12.12 8.94
CA GLY A 456 9.55 10.84 9.16
C GLY A 456 11.06 10.93 8.93
N PHE A 457 11.61 10.03 8.12
CA PHE A 457 13.01 10.07 7.68
C PHE A 457 13.25 10.99 6.46
N GLY A 458 12.19 11.57 5.90
CA GLY A 458 12.23 12.50 4.77
C GLY A 458 11.93 11.86 3.41
N MET A 459 12.34 12.53 2.34
CA MET A 459 12.14 12.12 0.94
C MET A 459 13.00 10.90 0.59
N ILE A 460 12.42 9.89 -0.06
CA ILE A 460 13.18 8.72 -0.54
C ILE A 460 14.12 9.06 -1.70
N SER A 461 15.15 8.23 -1.90
CA SER A 461 15.87 8.14 -3.18
C SER A 461 16.13 6.67 -3.53
N ALA A 462 15.53 6.20 -4.63
CA ALA A 462 15.70 4.83 -5.12
C ALA A 462 17.18 4.51 -5.38
N MET A 463 17.92 5.46 -5.97
CA MET A 463 19.35 5.28 -6.27
C MET A 463 20.18 5.09 -5.01
N ARG A 464 20.03 5.97 -4.00
CA ARG A 464 20.78 5.87 -2.74
C ARG A 464 20.41 4.60 -1.96
N ALA A 465 19.13 4.23 -1.94
CA ALA A 465 18.67 3.00 -1.30
C ALA A 465 19.28 1.75 -1.98
N ALA A 466 19.35 1.70 -3.33
CA ALA A 466 19.98 0.61 -4.06
C ALA A 466 21.49 0.49 -3.77
N GLN A 467 22.20 1.61 -3.65
CA GLN A 467 23.63 1.68 -3.31
C GLN A 467 23.98 1.31 -1.86
N THR A 468 23.00 1.13 -0.97
CA THR A 468 23.25 0.88 0.45
C THR A 468 24.10 -0.37 0.68
N ASN A 469 25.27 -0.22 1.30
CA ASN A 469 26.27 -1.28 1.51
C ASN A 469 26.87 -1.90 0.22
N ARG A 470 26.94 -1.13 -0.88
CA ARG A 470 27.73 -1.48 -2.08
C ARG A 470 28.95 -0.57 -2.22
N ALA A 471 29.91 -0.96 -3.06
CA ALA A 471 30.99 -0.07 -3.46
C ALA A 471 30.41 1.13 -4.23
N ILE A 472 30.91 2.34 -3.99
CA ILE A 472 30.41 3.54 -4.71
C ILE A 472 30.68 3.42 -6.22
N ALA A 473 31.75 2.72 -6.60
CA ALA A 473 32.15 2.46 -7.98
C ALA A 473 31.40 1.32 -8.70
N ASP A 474 30.51 0.60 -8.00
CA ASP A 474 29.54 -0.33 -8.61
C ASP A 474 28.42 0.54 -9.21
N ILE A 475 28.71 1.13 -10.37
CA ILE A 475 27.84 2.08 -11.06
C ILE A 475 26.67 1.33 -11.66
N ASN A 476 26.89 0.15 -12.24
CA ASN A 476 25.88 -0.61 -12.94
C ASN A 476 24.89 -1.33 -11.99
N LEU A 477 25.25 -1.47 -10.70
CA LEU A 477 24.53 -2.18 -9.65
C LEU A 477 24.39 -3.70 -9.86
N ASP A 478 25.39 -4.35 -10.45
CA ASP A 478 25.52 -5.82 -10.50
C ASP A 478 26.24 -6.40 -9.27
N GLY A 479 27.00 -5.57 -8.56
CA GLY A 479 27.68 -5.93 -7.30
C GLY A 479 29.15 -6.30 -7.43
N ILE A 480 29.78 -6.05 -8.59
CA ILE A 480 31.22 -6.18 -8.84
C ILE A 480 31.70 -4.94 -9.57
N VAL A 481 32.80 -4.32 -9.13
CA VAL A 481 33.38 -3.17 -9.87
C VAL A 481 34.25 -3.64 -11.03
N ASP A 482 33.79 -3.49 -12.28
CA ASP A 482 34.52 -3.96 -13.46
C ASP A 482 34.48 -3.04 -14.72
N ALA A 483 34.79 -3.59 -15.90
CA ALA A 483 34.81 -2.87 -17.17
C ALA A 483 33.44 -2.35 -17.62
N ALA A 484 32.34 -2.94 -17.13
CA ALA A 484 30.98 -2.44 -17.36
C ALA A 484 30.78 -1.08 -16.66
N ASP A 485 31.21 -0.94 -15.40
CA ASP A 485 31.16 0.33 -14.67
C ASP A 485 32.05 1.38 -15.32
N LEU A 486 33.27 1.00 -15.69
CA LEU A 486 34.20 1.88 -16.42
C LEU A 486 33.58 2.42 -17.71
N THR A 487 32.81 1.58 -18.41
CA THR A 487 32.08 2.02 -19.61
C THR A 487 30.99 3.02 -19.28
N GLN A 488 30.28 2.87 -18.15
CA GLN A 488 29.27 3.85 -17.70
C GLN A 488 29.90 5.16 -17.21
N LEU A 489 31.01 5.10 -16.43
CA LEU A 489 31.75 6.29 -15.98
C LEU A 489 32.26 7.10 -17.17
N LEU A 490 32.92 6.46 -18.13
CA LEU A 490 33.44 7.14 -19.33
C LEU A 490 32.31 7.65 -20.23
N GLY A 491 31.14 7.00 -20.23
CA GLY A 491 29.93 7.47 -20.91
C GLY A 491 29.31 8.72 -20.28
N ALA A 492 29.50 8.92 -18.98
CA ALA A 492 29.01 10.07 -18.22
C ALA A 492 30.01 11.24 -18.12
N TRP A 493 31.18 11.14 -18.77
CA TRP A 493 32.31 12.06 -18.61
C TRP A 493 31.96 13.54 -18.89
N GLY A 494 32.16 14.40 -17.91
CA GLY A 494 31.79 15.82 -17.97
C GLY A 494 30.96 16.29 -16.76
N PRO A 495 30.46 17.54 -16.81
CA PRO A 495 29.71 18.12 -15.70
C PRO A 495 28.31 17.50 -15.59
N CYS A 496 27.91 17.21 -14.35
CA CYS A 496 26.55 16.82 -14.00
C CYS A 496 25.59 18.01 -14.11
N SER A 497 24.29 17.77 -14.31
CA SER A 497 23.29 18.84 -14.21
C SER A 497 23.03 19.22 -12.75
N GLU A 498 22.58 20.46 -12.48
CA GLU A 498 22.21 20.88 -11.11
C GLU A 498 21.16 19.94 -10.49
N LEU A 499 20.25 19.42 -11.31
CA LEU A 499 19.24 18.45 -10.93
C LEU A 499 19.85 17.09 -10.57
N ASP A 500 20.85 16.64 -11.32
CA ASP A 500 21.52 15.37 -11.05
C ASP A 500 22.39 15.40 -9.79
N ILE A 501 22.98 16.56 -9.50
CA ILE A 501 23.73 16.82 -8.26
C ILE A 501 22.77 16.79 -7.06
N ALA A 502 21.63 17.48 -7.15
CA ALA A 502 20.64 17.54 -6.05
C ALA A 502 20.11 16.14 -5.65
N HIS A 503 19.83 15.28 -6.63
CA HIS A 503 19.23 13.96 -6.40
C HIS A 503 20.23 12.79 -6.39
N ASN A 504 21.54 13.07 -6.54
CA ASN A 504 22.60 12.06 -6.65
C ASN A 504 22.33 11.03 -7.78
N SER A 505 21.87 11.51 -8.94
CA SER A 505 21.59 10.69 -10.13
C SER A 505 22.73 10.68 -11.15
N CYS A 506 23.76 11.53 -10.98
CA CYS A 506 24.92 11.56 -11.86
C CYS A 506 25.76 10.29 -11.72
N ALA A 507 25.67 9.38 -12.69
CA ALA A 507 26.12 8.00 -12.53
C ALA A 507 27.64 7.83 -12.35
N GLY A 508 28.44 8.71 -12.95
CA GLY A 508 29.91 8.65 -12.91
C GLY A 508 30.56 9.56 -11.87
N ASP A 509 29.78 10.34 -11.12
CA ASP A 509 30.29 11.26 -10.10
C ASP A 509 30.41 10.48 -8.78
N LEU A 510 31.57 9.85 -8.62
CA LEU A 510 31.86 8.94 -7.51
C LEU A 510 32.40 9.69 -6.28
N ASN A 511 32.89 10.92 -6.47
CA ASN A 511 33.40 11.77 -5.40
C ASN A 511 32.36 12.81 -4.90
N GLY A 512 31.29 13.07 -5.65
CA GLY A 512 30.22 14.00 -5.33
C GLY A 512 30.55 15.48 -5.61
N ASP A 513 31.49 15.78 -6.51
CA ASP A 513 31.92 17.15 -6.83
C ASP A 513 31.16 17.80 -8.00
N GLY A 514 30.26 17.04 -8.66
CA GLY A 514 29.45 17.48 -9.79
C GLY A 514 30.15 17.37 -11.15
N LEU A 515 31.31 16.73 -11.24
CA LEU A 515 32.10 16.59 -12.47
C LEU A 515 32.71 15.19 -12.62
N VAL A 516 32.10 14.36 -13.47
CA VAL A 516 32.64 13.05 -13.84
C VAL A 516 34.00 13.22 -14.54
N SER A 517 35.06 12.79 -13.87
CA SER A 517 36.43 13.17 -14.19
C SER A 517 37.47 12.07 -13.92
N ALA A 518 38.76 12.44 -14.01
CA ALA A 518 39.86 11.57 -13.65
C ALA A 518 39.94 11.29 -12.14
N ALA A 519 39.27 12.08 -11.30
CA ALA A 519 39.16 11.80 -9.87
C ALA A 519 38.27 10.58 -9.62
N ASP A 520 37.12 10.51 -10.30
CA ASP A 520 36.16 9.41 -10.22
C ASP A 520 36.74 8.13 -10.81
N LEU A 521 37.46 8.24 -11.93
CA LEU A 521 38.22 7.12 -12.48
C LEU A 521 39.24 6.56 -11.46
N ALA A 522 39.84 7.40 -10.62
CA ALA A 522 40.73 6.93 -9.57
C ALA A 522 39.96 6.21 -8.43
N VAL A 523 38.79 6.71 -8.03
CA VAL A 523 37.90 6.02 -7.06
C VAL A 523 37.48 4.64 -7.59
N MET A 524 37.14 4.55 -8.88
CA MET A 524 36.79 3.29 -9.52
C MET A 524 37.95 2.29 -9.57
N LEU A 525 39.15 2.73 -9.93
CA LEU A 525 40.31 1.85 -10.02
C LEU A 525 40.80 1.36 -8.66
N ASP A 526 40.57 2.12 -7.57
CA ASP A 526 40.83 1.68 -6.20
C ASP A 526 39.86 0.58 -5.74
N ALA A 527 38.61 0.64 -6.22
CA ALA A 527 37.57 -0.33 -5.93
C ALA A 527 37.52 -1.55 -6.88
N TRP A 528 38.43 -1.65 -7.86
CA TRP A 528 38.34 -2.62 -8.96
C TRP A 528 38.38 -4.09 -8.49
N GLY A 529 37.36 -4.86 -8.88
CA GLY A 529 37.23 -6.28 -8.53
C GLY A 529 36.87 -6.57 -7.06
N ILE A 530 36.38 -5.56 -6.34
CA ILE A 530 35.66 -5.70 -5.06
C ILE A 530 34.22 -6.15 -5.33
#